data_AF-A0A8T3AUC1-F1
#
_entry.id   AF-A0A8T3AUC1-F1
#
_cell.length_a   1.000
_cell.length_b   1.000
_cell.length_c   1.000
_cell.angle_alpha   90.00
_cell.angle_beta   90.00
_cell.angle_gamma   90.00
#
_symmetry.space_group_name_H-M   'P 1'
#
loop_
_entity.id
_entity.type
_entity.pdbx_description
1 polymer ?
#
loop_
_entity_poly.entity_id
_entity_poly.type
_entity_poly.pdbx_seq_one_letter_code
_entity_poly.pdbx_strand_id
1 'polypeptide(L)' 'MTQNKIVAWNVRGFYNTERVLLCENLVRSYNLDMLCSLEAKNPQHFLYNQWFVASHSIFDSEASCDNFDLAFLSRI' A
#
# COMPACT_ATOMS: atom_id res chain seq x y z
N MET A 1 -2.22 -11.25 -25.24
CA MET A 1 -1.96 -11.40 -23.79
C MET A 1 -1.37 -10.09 -23.30
N THR A 2 -2.09 -9.34 -22.49
CA THR A 2 -1.55 -8.18 -21.78
C THR A 2 -0.67 -8.68 -20.65
N GLN A 3 0.58 -8.21 -20.58
CA GLN A 3 1.49 -8.54 -19.49
C GLN A 3 1.10 -7.73 -18.27
N ASN A 4 0.83 -8.40 -17.15
CA ASN A 4 0.56 -7.73 -15.88
C ASN A 4 1.81 -7.00 -15.40
N LYS A 5 1.67 -5.72 -15.07
CA LYS A 5 2.73 -4.85 -14.57
C LYS A 5 2.69 -4.83 -13.04
N ILE A 6 3.55 -5.65 -12.46
CA ILE A 6 3.66 -5.83 -11.01
C ILE A 6 4.96 -5.18 -10.54
N VAL A 7 4.89 -4.38 -9.49
CA VAL A 7 6.07 -3.77 -8.86
C VAL A 7 6.08 -4.06 -7.37
N ALA A 8 7.25 -4.33 -6.81
CA ALA A 8 7.48 -4.36 -5.38
C ALA A 8 8.39 -3.20 -4.99
N TRP A 9 8.01 -2.47 -3.93
CA TRP A 9 8.77 -1.33 -3.45
C TRP A 9 8.94 -1.36 -1.93
N ASN A 10 10.19 -1.29 -1.48
CA ASN A 10 10.51 -1.04 -0.08
C ASN A 10 10.30 0.45 0.26
N VAL A 11 9.12 0.75 0.80
CA VAL A 11 8.67 2.12 1.11
C VAL A 11 9.29 2.67 2.40
N ARG A 12 9.81 1.79 3.27
CA ARG A 12 10.46 2.12 4.56
C ARG A 12 9.64 3.09 5.42
N GLY A 13 8.39 2.74 5.69
CA GLY A 13 7.42 3.60 6.36
C GLY A 13 6.36 4.12 5.40
N PHE A 14 5.10 3.80 5.68
CA PHE A 14 3.96 4.18 4.85
C PHE A 14 2.90 4.91 5.69
N TYR A 15 3.34 5.95 6.41
CA TYR A 15 2.54 6.68 7.41
C TYR A 15 2.38 8.18 7.11
N ASN A 16 2.90 8.67 5.99
CA ASN A 16 2.80 10.07 5.58
C ASN A 16 2.15 10.20 4.20
N THR A 17 1.48 11.33 3.96
CA THR A 17 0.80 11.63 2.68
C THR A 17 1.76 11.63 1.49
N GLU A 18 3.02 12.04 1.69
CA GLU A 18 4.02 12.09 0.61
C GLU A 18 4.30 10.71 0.02
N ARG A 19 4.45 9.69 0.87
CA ARG A 19 4.69 8.30 0.43
C ARG A 19 3.50 7.72 -0.29
N VAL A 20 2.29 7.99 0.20
CA VAL A 20 1.04 7.64 -0.48
C VAL A 20 1.00 8.24 -1.88
N LEU A 21 1.24 9.55 -2.00
CA LEU A 21 1.23 10.25 -3.28
C LEU A 21 2.29 9.72 -4.24
N LEU A 22 3.47 9.36 -3.74
CA LEU A 22 4.51 8.71 -4.54
C LEU A 22 4.05 7.34 -5.06
N CYS A 23 3.33 6.55 -4.26
CA CYS A 23 2.78 5.26 -4.70
C CYS A 23 1.69 5.46 -5.76
N GLU A 24 0.78 6.40 -5.57
CA GLU A 24 -0.23 6.75 -6.58
C GLU A 24 0.42 7.17 -7.89
N ASN A 25 1.42 8.07 -7.82
CA ASN A 25 2.13 8.54 -9.00
C ASN A 25 2.88 7.41 -9.69
N LEU A 26 3.46 6.47 -8.95
CA LEU A 26 4.11 5.29 -9.49
C LEU A 26 3.12 4.40 -10.25
N VAL A 27 1.97 4.10 -9.63
CA VAL A 27 0.91 3.30 -10.24
C VAL A 27 0.39 3.96 -11.52
N ARG A 28 0.10 5.27 -11.48
CA ARG A 28 -0.39 6.02 -12.64
C ARG A 28 0.65 6.13 -13.75
N SER A 29 1.91 6.42 -13.42
CA SER A 29 2.98 6.65 -14.40
C SER A 29 3.31 5.40 -15.21
N TYR A 30 3.23 4.22 -14.60
CA TYR A 30 3.56 2.95 -15.26
C TYR A 30 2.32 2.14 -15.64
N ASN A 31 1.12 2.61 -15.28
CA ASN A 31 -0.15 1.89 -15.40
C ASN A 31 -0.02 0.49 -14.77
N LEU A 32 0.37 0.45 -13.50
CA LEU A 32 0.59 -0.79 -12.76
C LEU A 32 -0.74 -1.48 -12.45
N ASP A 33 -0.73 -2.80 -12.54
CA ASP A 33 -1.86 -3.64 -12.14
C ASP A 33 -1.77 -4.04 -10.66
N MET A 34 -0.56 -3.99 -10.08
CA MET A 34 -0.30 -4.36 -8.70
C MET A 34 0.95 -3.68 -8.15
N LEU A 35 0.86 -3.20 -6.90
CA LEU A 35 1.98 -2.66 -6.13
C LEU A 35 2.10 -3.40 -4.79
N CYS A 36 3.27 -3.99 -4.52
CA CYS A 36 3.59 -4.62 -3.25
C CYS A 36 4.46 -3.68 -2.41
N SER A 37 3.93 -3.15 -1.31
CA SER A 37 4.69 -2.31 -0.37
C SER A 37 5.41 -3.17 0.68
N LEU A 38 6.71 -2.97 0.84
CA LEU A 38 7.55 -3.67 1.80
C LEU A 38 8.03 -2.70 2.90
N GLU A 39 8.19 -3.21 4.12
CA GLU A 39 8.56 -2.40 5.29
C GLU A 39 7.67 -1.16 5.50
N ALA A 40 6.38 -1.26 5.21
CA ALA A 40 5.41 -0.20 5.48
C ALA A 40 5.42 0.22 6.97
N LYS A 41 5.62 -0.74 7.89
CA LYS A 41 5.82 -0.50 9.34
C LYS A 41 4.74 0.39 9.97
N ASN A 42 3.53 0.36 9.41
CA ASN A 42 2.42 1.14 9.92
C ASN A 42 2.01 0.60 11.29
N PRO A 43 1.89 1.45 12.32
CA PRO A 43 1.35 1.02 13.60
C PRO A 43 -0.11 0.58 13.48
N GLN A 44 -0.50 -0.49 14.17
CA GLN A 44 -1.87 -1.03 14.12
C GLN A 44 -2.94 0.01 14.52
N HIS A 45 -2.61 0.99 15.37
CA HIS A 45 -3.57 2.03 15.77
C HIS A 45 -4.00 2.94 14.60
N PHE A 46 -3.28 2.96 13.48
CA PHE A 46 -3.69 3.71 12.29
C PHE A 46 -4.91 3.12 11.58
N LEU A 47 -5.27 1.85 11.85
CA LEU A 47 -6.52 1.24 11.37
C LEU A 47 -7.76 2.07 11.74
N TYR A 48 -7.72 2.72 12.90
CA TYR A 48 -8.84 3.52 13.41
C TYR A 48 -8.74 4.99 13.00
N ASN A 49 -7.66 5.36 12.30
CA ASN A 49 -7.45 6.72 11.81
C ASN A 49 -8.14 6.88 10.45
N GLN A 50 -9.21 7.68 10.41
CA GLN A 50 -9.97 7.94 9.19
C GLN A 50 -9.11 8.54 8.07
N TRP A 51 -8.11 9.37 8.40
CA TRP A 51 -7.19 9.90 7.41
C TRP A 51 -6.35 8.80 6.78
N PHE A 52 -5.91 7.81 7.55
CA PHE A 52 -5.13 6.68 7.03
C PHE A 52 -5.94 5.89 6.02
N VAL A 53 -7.14 5.44 6.39
CA VAL A 53 -8.04 4.67 5.50
C VAL A 53 -8.39 5.45 4.24
N ALA A 54 -8.69 6.74 4.36
CA ALA A 54 -9.06 7.56 3.21
C ALA A 54 -7.89 7.86 2.25
N SER A 55 -6.66 7.95 2.78
CA SER A 55 -5.49 8.29 1.95
C SER A 55 -4.76 7.07 1.42
N HIS A 56 -4.79 5.92 2.10
CA HIS A 56 -3.95 4.78 1.74
C HIS A 56 -4.57 3.86 0.67
N SER A 57 -5.73 4.23 0.13
CA SER A 57 -6.35 3.57 -1.03
C SER A 57 -5.67 4.05 -2.31
N ILE A 58 -4.72 3.28 -2.83
CA ILE A 58 -3.94 3.61 -4.03
C ILE A 58 -4.67 3.19 -5.31
N PHE A 59 -5.46 2.11 -5.25
CA PHE A 59 -6.22 1.60 -6.39
C PHE A 59 -7.73 1.78 -6.16
N ASP A 60 -8.47 2.09 -7.23
CA ASP A 60 -9.94 2.23 -7.16
C ASP A 60 -10.64 0.91 -6.79
N SER A 61 -10.02 -0.23 -7.11
CA SER A 61 -10.52 -1.58 -6.82
C SER A 61 -9.85 -2.22 -5.60
N GLU A 62 -9.21 -1.43 -4.74
CA GLU A 62 -8.53 -1.93 -3.54
C GLU A 62 -9.56 -2.29 -2.46
N ALA A 63 -9.62 -3.57 -2.06
CA ALA A 63 -10.51 -4.03 -1.01
C ALA A 63 -9.98 -3.75 0.40
N SER A 64 -8.65 -3.63 0.55
CA SER A 64 -7.96 -3.30 1.79
C SER A 64 -6.61 -2.65 1.48
N CYS A 65 -6.25 -1.60 2.22
CA CYS A 65 -4.98 -0.87 2.10
C CYS A 65 -3.88 -1.40 3.03
N ASP A 66 -4.19 -2.43 3.81
CA ASP A 66 -3.29 -3.04 4.77
C ASP A 66 -3.49 -4.56 4.85
N ASN A 67 -2.53 -5.22 5.49
CA ASN A 67 -2.52 -6.65 5.77
C ASN A 67 -2.45 -6.92 7.28
N PHE A 68 -2.99 -6.05 8.13
CA PHE A 68 -2.86 -6.20 9.59
C PHE A 68 -3.45 -7.51 10.10
N ASP A 69 -4.55 -7.98 9.51
CA ASP A 69 -5.17 -9.27 9.83
C ASP A 69 -4.28 -10.48 9.48
N LEU A 70 -3.35 -10.31 8.53
CA LEU A 70 -2.39 -11.33 8.12
C LEU A 70 -1.04 -11.19 8.85
N ALA A 71 -0.78 -10.07 9.52
CA ALA A 71 0.46 -9.82 10.23
C ALA A 71 0.70 -10.77 11.41
N PHE A 72 -0.37 -11.39 11.95
CA PHE A 72 -0.24 -12.42 12.99
C PHE A 72 0.48 -13.68 12.47
N LEU A 73 0.40 -13.96 11.16
CA LEU A 73 1.11 -15.08 10.53
C LEU A 73 2.61 -14.79 10.31
N SER A 74 3.09 -13.60 10.68
CA SER A 74 4.46 -13.12 10.40
C SER A 74 5.47 -13.36 11.54
N ARG A 75 5.27 -14.41 12.37
CA ARG A 75 6.41 -15.08 13.02
C ARG A 75 6.71 -16.36 12.24
N ILE A 76 7.54 -16.25 11.22
CA ILE A 76 8.31 -17.37 10.64
C ILE A 76 9.78 -17.01 10.78
#